data_AF-A0A7K2F574-F1
#
_entry.id   AF-A0A7K2F574-F1
#
_cell.length_a   1.000
_cell.length_b   1.000
_cell.length_c   1.000
_cell.angle_alpha   90.00
_cell.angle_beta   90.00
_cell.angle_gamma   90.00
#
_symmetry.space_group_name_H-M   'P 1'
#
loop_
_entity.id
_entity.type
_entity.pdbx_description
1 polymer ?
#
loop_
_entity_poly.entity_id
_entity_poly.type
_entity_poly.pdbx_seq_one_letter_code
_entity_poly.pdbx_strand_id
1 'polypeptide(L)'
;MTWKEAEYLDCLQSERRCYAWVMQHHGGLAPEQAREAALERYPYEPAEAPFRGLIFHDEAWHWAMLALHGDRYVVNHPELVHPPPDYRALE
;
A
#
# COMPACT_ATOMS: atom_id res chain seq x y z
N MET A 1 -5.15 -14.81 14.59
CA MET A 1 -3.70 -14.60 14.80
C MET A 1 -3.53 -13.32 15.58
N THR A 2 -2.69 -13.31 16.61
CA THR A 2 -2.31 -12.09 17.32
C THR A 2 -0.93 -11.70 16.81
N TRP A 3 -0.85 -10.59 16.06
CA TRP A 3 0.44 -10.07 15.60
C TRP A 3 1.34 -9.73 16.79
N LYS A 4 2.64 -10.03 16.69
CA LYS A 4 3.61 -9.34 17.55
C LYS A 4 3.77 -7.91 17.06
N GLU A 5 4.02 -7.00 17.98
CA GLU A 5 4.13 -5.56 17.65
C GLU A 5 5.22 -5.28 16.61
N ALA A 6 6.40 -5.90 16.74
CA ALA A 6 7.48 -5.73 15.78
C ALA A 6 7.09 -6.23 14.37
N GLU A 7 6.50 -7.43 14.27
CA GLU A 7 6.07 -8.02 13.00
C GLU A 7 4.99 -7.14 12.32
N TYR A 8 4.08 -6.56 13.12
CA TYR A 8 3.06 -5.64 12.62
C TYR A 8 3.67 -4.33 12.10
N LEU A 9 4.58 -3.73 12.86
CA LEU A 9 5.21 -2.46 12.49
C LEU A 9 6.08 -2.59 11.24
N ASP A 10 6.81 -3.69 11.10
CA ASP A 10 7.62 -3.99 9.92
C ASP A 10 6.73 -4.12 8.68
N CYS A 11 5.62 -4.85 8.79
CA CYS A 11 4.63 -5.01 7.71
C CYS A 11 3.98 -3.67 7.35
N LEU A 12 3.52 -2.91 8.35
CA LEU A 12 2.93 -1.58 8.16
C LEU A 12 3.90 -0.62 7.47
N GLN A 13 5.18 -0.65 7.83
CA GLN A 13 6.19 0.19 7.21
C GLN A 13 6.43 -0.20 5.75
N SER A 14 6.45 -1.49 5.44
CA SER A 14 6.60 -1.98 4.06
C SER A 14 5.42 -1.53 3.20
N GLU A 15 4.18 -1.77 3.65
CA GLU A 15 2.95 -1.39 2.95
C GLU A 15 2.89 0.12 2.68
N ARG A 16 3.24 0.94 3.68
CA ARG A 16 3.29 2.41 3.52
C ARG A 16 4.34 2.85 2.50
N ARG A 17 5.53 2.26 2.55
CA ARG A 17 6.62 2.56 1.60
C ARG A 17 6.20 2.21 0.17
N CYS A 18 5.63 1.03 -0.03
CA CYS A 18 5.14 0.56 -1.31
C CYS A 18 4.02 1.45 -1.85
N TYR A 19 3.03 1.80 -1.03
CA TYR A 19 1.93 2.68 -1.44
C TYR A 19 2.40 4.09 -1.80
N ALA A 20 3.26 4.68 -0.96
CA ALA A 20 3.83 6.00 -1.22
C ALA A 20 4.66 6.01 -2.52
N TRP A 21 5.42 4.96 -2.78
CA TRP A 21 6.16 4.83 -4.04
C TRP A 21 5.22 4.87 -5.25
N VAL A 22 4.10 4.13 -5.21
CA VAL A 22 3.13 4.14 -6.31
C VAL A 22 2.49 5.52 -6.46
N MET A 23 2.14 6.17 -5.36
CA MET A 23 1.56 7.51 -5.39
C MET A 23 2.50 8.56 -5.98
N GLN A 24 3.80 8.44 -5.76
CA GLN A 24 4.79 9.27 -6.45
C GLN A 24 4.90 8.92 -7.94
N HIS A 25 5.17 7.66 -8.26
CA HIS A 25 5.61 7.26 -9.61
C HIS A 25 4.45 7.16 -10.60
N HIS A 26 3.28 6.71 -10.15
CA HIS A 26 2.08 6.57 -10.97
C HIS A 26 1.05 7.67 -10.71
N GLY A 27 0.97 8.17 -9.47
CA GLY A 27 0.04 9.24 -9.09
C GLY A 27 0.55 10.66 -9.28
N GLY A 28 1.86 10.84 -9.50
CA GLY A 28 2.48 12.16 -9.63
C GLY A 28 2.46 13.02 -8.36
N LEU A 29 2.22 12.41 -7.19
CA LEU A 29 2.21 13.13 -5.92
C LEU A 29 3.63 13.53 -5.49
N ALA A 30 3.74 14.67 -4.80
CA ALA A 30 4.98 15.04 -4.13
C ALA A 30 5.29 14.04 -2.99
N PRO A 31 6.55 13.89 -2.57
CA PRO A 31 6.93 12.93 -1.52
C PRO A 31 6.13 13.03 -0.23
N GLU A 32 5.89 14.24 0.28
CA GLU A 32 5.10 14.40 1.50
C GLU A 32 3.63 14.00 1.30
N GLN A 33 3.04 14.34 0.17
CA GLN A 33 1.65 13.98 -0.15
C GLN A 33 1.48 12.47 -0.31
N ALA A 34 2.46 11.80 -0.94
CA ALA A 34 2.46 10.35 -1.05
C ALA A 34 2.61 9.66 0.31
N ARG A 35 3.40 10.24 1.22
CA ARG A 35 3.54 9.77 2.60
C ARG A 35 2.25 9.94 3.39
N GLU A 36 1.59 11.09 3.26
CA GLU A 36 0.29 11.35 3.89
C GLU A 36 -0.77 10.38 3.38
N ALA A 37 -0.87 10.18 2.07
CA ALA A 37 -1.78 9.20 1.48
C ALA A 37 -1.53 7.77 1.99
N ALA A 38 -0.26 7.38 2.18
CA ALA A 38 0.08 6.09 2.76
C ALA A 38 -0.32 5.98 4.25
N LEU A 39 -0.20 7.05 5.03
CA LEU A 39 -0.64 7.09 6.43
C LEU A 39 -2.16 6.98 6.55
N GLU A 40 -2.90 7.63 5.65
CA GLU A 40 -4.36 7.56 5.58
C GLU A 40 -4.83 6.16 5.17
N ARG A 41 -4.14 5.55 4.19
CA ARG A 41 -4.51 4.22 3.68
C ARG A 41 -4.18 3.10 4.66
N TYR A 42 -3.04 3.22 5.32
CA TYR A 42 -2.54 2.25 6.28
C TYR A 42 -2.38 2.94 7.65
N PRO A 43 -3.49 3.21 8.36
CA PRO A 43 -3.41 3.75 9.70
C PRO A 43 -2.78 2.73 10.66
N TYR A 44 -2.18 3.22 11.74
CA TYR A 44 -1.76 2.33 12.82
C TYR A 44 -3.00 1.80 13.55
N GLU A 45 -3.05 0.50 13.74
CA GLU A 45 -4.09 -0.20 14.47
C GLU A 45 -3.52 -0.74 15.80
N PRO A 46 -4.14 -0.43 16.95
CA PRO A 46 -3.75 -0.97 18.25
C PRO A 46 -3.76 -2.50 18.29
N ALA A 47 -2.99 -3.10 19.21
CA ALA A 47 -2.90 -4.54 19.38
C ALA A 47 -4.26 -5.21 19.69
N GLU A 48 -5.16 -4.46 20.32
CA GLU A 48 -6.50 -4.87 20.70
C GLU A 48 -7.53 -4.65 19.59
N ALA A 49 -7.14 -4.02 18.47
CA ALA A 49 -8.07 -3.72 17.38
C ALA A 49 -8.62 -5.03 16.78
N PRO A 50 -9.95 -5.17 16.66
CA PRO A 50 -10.52 -6.32 15.98
C PRO A 50 -10.03 -6.31 14.53
N PHE A 51 -9.53 -7.45 14.06
CA PHE A 51 -8.99 -7.64 12.70
C PHE A 51 -7.75 -6.78 12.37
N ARG A 52 -6.90 -6.46 13.36
CA ARG A 52 -5.59 -5.83 13.13
C ARG A 52 -4.83 -6.49 11.97
N GLY A 53 -4.39 -5.67 11.02
CA GLY A 53 -3.63 -6.08 9.85
C GLY A 53 -4.47 -6.75 8.77
N LEU A 54 -5.81 -6.68 8.81
CA LEU A 54 -6.68 -7.22 7.76
C LEU A 54 -6.42 -6.58 6.39
N ILE A 55 -5.90 -5.35 6.38
CA ILE A 55 -5.59 -4.63 5.13
C ILE A 55 -4.19 -5.01 4.59
N PHE A 56 -3.36 -5.68 5.39
CA PHE A 56 -2.01 -6.10 4.99
C PHE A 56 -2.06 -7.44 4.26
N HIS A 57 -2.09 -7.39 2.93
CA HIS A 57 -2.16 -8.57 2.07
C HIS A 57 -1.18 -8.47 0.88
N ASP A 58 -0.08 -7.73 1.02
CA ASP A 58 0.89 -7.48 -0.07
C ASP A 58 0.23 -6.79 -1.28
N GLU A 59 -0.89 -6.11 -1.03
CA GLU A 59 -1.76 -5.51 -2.04
C GLU A 59 -1.57 -4.00 -2.15
N ALA A 60 -0.52 -3.40 -1.56
CA ALA A 60 -0.25 -1.96 -1.72
C ALA A 60 -0.28 -1.50 -3.17
N TRP A 61 0.23 -2.31 -4.10
CA TRP A 61 0.12 -2.05 -5.53
C TRP A 61 -1.35 -1.99 -5.98
N HIS A 62 -2.11 -3.04 -5.69
CA HIS A 62 -3.52 -3.15 -6.09
C HIS A 62 -4.35 -2.00 -5.52
N TRP A 63 -4.18 -1.71 -4.23
CA TRP A 63 -4.88 -0.64 -3.53
C TRP A 63 -4.51 0.75 -4.03
N ALA A 64 -3.27 0.98 -4.43
CA ALA A 64 -2.85 2.23 -5.03
C ALA A 64 -3.40 2.36 -6.46
N MET A 65 -3.37 1.31 -7.26
CA MET A 65 -3.95 1.30 -8.61
C MET A 65 -5.45 1.54 -8.60
N LEU A 66 -6.17 0.93 -7.64
CA LEU A 66 -7.59 1.21 -7.42
C LEU A 66 -7.85 2.68 -7.06
N ALA A 67 -7.00 3.28 -6.24
CA ALA A 67 -7.15 4.69 -5.86
C ALA A 67 -6.89 5.64 -7.04
N LEU A 68 -5.96 5.29 -7.95
CA LEU A 68 -5.60 6.12 -9.10
C LEU A 68 -6.53 5.94 -10.31
N HIS A 69 -6.93 4.71 -10.60
CA HIS A 69 -7.61 4.34 -11.85
C HIS A 69 -9.03 3.78 -11.64
N GLY A 70 -9.45 3.60 -10.39
CA GLY A 70 -10.74 3.05 -10.02
C GLY A 70 -10.80 1.52 -10.13
N ASP A 71 -11.97 0.98 -9.77
CA ASP A 71 -12.33 -0.44 -9.70
C ASP A 71 -12.17 -1.20 -11.02
N ARG A 72 -12.20 -0.50 -12.15
CA ARG A 72 -12.05 -1.10 -13.49
C ARG A 72 -10.62 -1.05 -14.03
N TYR A 73 -9.63 -0.66 -13.24
CA TYR A 73 -8.26 -0.48 -13.75
C TYR A 73 -7.69 -1.76 -14.36
N VAL A 74 -8.02 -2.95 -13.84
CA VAL A 74 -7.53 -4.21 -14.42
C VAL A 74 -8.03 -4.46 -15.85
N VAL A 75 -9.19 -3.90 -16.21
CA VAL A 75 -9.75 -3.99 -17.57
C VAL A 75 -9.23 -2.86 -18.45
N ASN A 76 -9.14 -1.65 -17.89
CA ASN A 76 -8.77 -0.45 -18.64
C ASN A 76 -7.25 -0.30 -18.83
N HIS A 77 -6.49 -0.85 -17.89
CA HIS A 77 -5.03 -0.80 -17.77
C HIS A 77 -4.46 -2.20 -17.43
N PRO A 78 -4.62 -3.19 -18.31
CA PRO A 78 -4.11 -4.55 -18.07
C PRO A 78 -2.58 -4.58 -17.85
N GLU A 79 -1.85 -3.59 -18.36
CA GLU A 79 -0.41 -3.40 -18.14
C GLU A 79 -0.06 -3.10 -16.67
N LEU A 80 -1.01 -2.61 -15.87
CA LEU A 80 -0.83 -2.28 -14.45
C LEU A 80 -1.29 -3.40 -13.51
N VAL A 81 -1.69 -4.56 -14.02
CA VAL A 81 -2.10 -5.70 -13.18
C VAL A 81 -0.92 -6.23 -12.36
N HIS A 82 0.29 -6.19 -12.92
CA HIS A 82 1.49 -6.65 -12.24
C HIS A 82 2.44 -5.48 -11.94
N PRO A 83 2.96 -5.39 -10.69
CA PRO A 83 3.93 -4.36 -10.36
C PRO A 83 5.23 -4.53 -11.16
N PRO A 84 5.86 -3.41 -11.58
CA PRO A 84 7.14 -3.42 -12.25
C PRO A 84 8.26 -3.90 -11.31
N PRO A 85 9.43 -4.29 -11.85
CA PRO A 85 10.57 -4.74 -11.05
C PRO A 85 11.02 -3.74 -9.98
N ASP A 86 11.01 -2.44 -10.30
CA ASP A 86 11.42 -1.37 -9.37
C ASP A 86 10.55 -1.31 -8.12
N TYR A 87 9.26 -1.63 -8.25
CA TYR A 87 8.35 -1.74 -7.11
C TYR A 87 8.68 -2.97 -6.26
N ARG A 88 8.98 -4.11 -6.89
CA ARG A 88 9.31 -5.36 -6.18
C ARG A 88 10.64 -5.28 -5.43
N ALA A 89 11.52 -4.36 -5.82
CA ALA A 89 12.78 -4.11 -5.12
C ALA A 89 12.61 -3.30 -3.81
N LEU A 90 11.39 -2.88 -3.47
CA LEU A 90 11.08 -2.18 -2.21
C LEU A 90 10.88 -3.14 -1.01
N GLU A 91 10.79 -4.44 -1.28
CA GLU A 91 10.64 -5.52 -0.29
C GLU A 91 12.00 -6.08 0.18
#